data_AF-A0A354EXS4-F1
#
_entry.id   AF-A0A354EXS4-F1
#
_cell.length_a   1.000
_cell.length_b   1.000
_cell.length_c   1.000
_cell.angle_alpha   90.00
_cell.angle_beta   90.00
_cell.angle_gamma   90.00
#
_symmetry.space_group_name_H-M   'P 1'
#
loop_
_entity.id
_entity.type
_entity.pdbx_description
1 polymer ?
#
loop_
_entity_poly.entity_id
_entity_poly.type
_entity_poly.pdbx_seq_one_letter_code
_entity_poly.pdbx_strand_id
1 'polypeptide(L)'
;MDFPCRFPIKIIGLNSPSFVTDIENITRTHYPDIHIDSIRKQHSPKKNYIAMTVTVDAQDQATLDALYLELTKHPDIKMVL
;
A
#
# COMPACT_ATOMS: atom_id res chain seq x y z
N MET A 1 20.58 -7.28 4.59
CA MET A 1 19.25 -6.83 5.01
C MET A 1 18.68 -7.95 5.84
N ASP A 2 18.44 -7.70 7.11
CA ASP A 2 17.89 -8.68 8.04
C ASP A 2 16.38 -8.50 8.05
N PHE A 3 15.66 -9.51 7.59
CA PHE A 3 14.23 -9.59 7.76
C PHE A 3 13.92 -10.28 9.11
N PRO A 4 12.81 -9.94 9.79
CA PRO A 4 11.76 -9.01 9.35
C PRO A 4 12.14 -7.52 9.48
N CYS A 5 11.71 -6.71 8.51
CA CYS A 5 11.87 -5.25 8.54
C CYS A 5 10.53 -4.55 8.27
N ARG A 6 10.25 -3.50 9.06
CA ARG A 6 9.08 -2.65 8.84
C ARG A 6 9.37 -1.61 7.77
N PHE A 7 8.62 -1.69 6.67
CA PHE A 7 8.73 -0.75 5.56
C PHE A 7 7.43 0.03 5.39
N PRO A 8 7.45 1.37 5.56
CA PRO A 8 6.33 2.22 5.21
C PRO A 8 6.29 2.42 3.69
N ILE A 9 5.30 1.84 3.04
CA ILE A 9 5.04 1.99 1.61
C ILE A 9 4.03 3.12 1.43
N LYS A 10 4.42 4.17 0.69
CA LYS A 10 3.56 5.29 0.39
C LYS A 10 3.01 5.18 -1.02
N ILE A 11 1.71 4.97 -1.11
CA ILE A 11 0.96 4.75 -2.34
C ILE A 11 0.15 6.00 -2.63
N ILE A 12 0.34 6.59 -3.80
CA ILE A 12 -0.41 7.75 -4.27
C ILE A 12 -1.19 7.31 -5.49
N GLY A 13 -2.51 7.47 -5.46
CA GLY A 13 -3.37 7.12 -6.57
C GLY A 13 -4.56 8.06 -6.72
N LEU A 14 -5.40 7.74 -7.68
CA LEU A 14 -6.68 8.42 -7.89
C LEU A 14 -7.59 8.17 -6.69
N ASN A 15 -8.27 9.22 -6.25
CA ASN A 15 -9.23 9.13 -5.15
C ASN A 15 -10.52 8.44 -5.64
N SER A 16 -10.48 7.11 -5.70
CA SER A 16 -11.61 6.26 -6.08
C SER A 16 -12.10 5.47 -4.86
N PRO A 17 -13.41 5.25 -4.68
CA PRO A 17 -13.94 4.48 -3.55
C PRO A 17 -13.46 3.02 -3.58
N SER A 18 -13.19 2.47 -4.76
CA SER A 18 -12.62 1.13 -4.94
C SER A 18 -11.16 1.06 -4.48
N PHE A 19 -10.35 2.07 -4.83
CA PHE A 19 -8.91 2.13 -4.57
C PHE A 19 -8.50 1.76 -3.14
N VAL A 20 -9.21 2.33 -2.16
CA VAL A 20 -8.96 2.08 -0.74
C VAL A 20 -9.17 0.61 -0.40
N THR A 21 -10.29 0.06 -0.88
CA THR A 21 -10.69 -1.33 -0.66
C THR A 21 -9.72 -2.28 -1.35
N ASP A 22 -9.33 -1.98 -2.60
CA ASP A 22 -8.37 -2.77 -3.38
C ASP A 22 -7.01 -2.85 -2.67
N ILE A 23 -6.45 -1.71 -2.24
CA ILE A 23 -5.17 -1.69 -1.51
C ILE A 23 -5.27 -2.46 -0.19
N GLU A 24 -6.34 -2.26 0.58
CA GLU A 24 -6.54 -3.00 1.83
C GLU A 24 -6.60 -4.52 1.57
N ASN A 25 -7.26 -4.94 0.49
CA ASN A 25 -7.41 -6.35 0.13
C ASN A 25 -6.09 -6.97 -0.37
N ILE A 26 -5.36 -6.27 -1.25
CA ILE A 26 -4.03 -6.66 -1.73
C ILE A 26 -3.08 -6.79 -0.53
N THR A 27 -3.02 -5.76 0.30
CA THR A 27 -2.11 -5.73 1.45
C THR A 27 -2.43 -6.86 2.44
N ARG A 28 -3.72 -7.12 2.72
CA ARG A 28 -4.16 -8.22 3.58
C ARG A 28 -3.88 -9.61 2.97
N THR A 29 -3.88 -9.72 1.65
CA THR A 29 -3.56 -10.97 0.94
C THR A 29 -2.09 -11.34 1.11
N HIS A 30 -1.19 -10.36 1.00
CA HIS A 30 0.25 -10.58 1.20
C HIS A 30 0.66 -10.62 2.68
N TYR A 31 0.06 -9.74 3.48
CA TYR A 31 0.36 -9.57 4.90
C TYR A 31 -0.94 -9.69 5.72
N PRO A 32 -1.40 -10.90 6.03
CA PRO A 32 -2.62 -11.10 6.83
C PRO A 32 -2.47 -10.58 8.27
N ASP A 33 -1.24 -10.46 8.76
CA ASP A 33 -0.90 -9.93 10.09
C ASP A 33 -0.82 -8.38 10.11
N ILE A 34 -1.04 -7.72 8.97
CA ILE A 34 -0.97 -6.27 8.92
C ILE A 34 -2.12 -5.63 9.71
N HIS A 35 -1.77 -4.70 10.59
CA HIS A 35 -2.75 -3.93 11.33
C HIS A 35 -3.30 -2.79 10.48
N ILE A 36 -4.63 -2.64 10.46
CA ILE A 36 -5.32 -1.51 9.80
C ILE A 36 -4.83 -0.15 10.33
N ASP A 37 -4.39 -0.10 11.59
CA ASP A 37 -3.81 1.11 12.20
C ASP A 37 -2.50 1.56 11.52
N SER A 38 -1.79 0.63 10.87
CA SER A 38 -0.61 0.92 10.05
C SER A 38 -0.92 1.53 8.68
N ILE A 39 -2.21 1.68 8.34
CA ILE A 39 -2.68 2.29 7.10
C ILE A 39 -3.18 3.71 7.39
N ARG A 40 -2.37 4.71 7.00
CA ARG A 40 -2.77 6.12 7.05
C ARG A 40 -3.26 6.58 5.70
N LYS A 41 -4.50 7.07 5.65
CA LYS A 41 -5.14 7.61 4.43
C LYS A 41 -5.15 9.13 4.53
N GLN A 42 -4.58 9.80 3.54
CA GLN A 42 -4.52 11.25 3.43
C GLN A 42 -5.13 11.69 2.11
N HIS A 43 -6.24 12.42 2.18
CA HIS A 43 -6.90 12.96 1.00
C HIS A 43 -6.17 14.23 0.56
N SER A 44 -5.91 14.35 -0.74
CA SER A 44 -5.39 15.63 -1.27
C SER A 44 -6.44 16.73 -1.15
N PRO A 45 -6.03 17.99 -0.95
CA PRO A 45 -6.93 19.13 -0.81
C PRO A 45 -7.84 19.32 -2.03
N LYS A 46 -7.41 18.89 -3.23
CA LYS A 46 -8.20 18.96 -4.47
C LYS A 46 -9.11 17.74 -4.69
N LYS A 47 -9.19 16.78 -3.76
CA LYS A 47 -9.95 15.51 -3.85
C LYS A 47 -9.70 14.64 -5.10
N ASN A 48 -8.72 14.99 -5.94
CA ASN A 48 -8.40 14.24 -7.15
C ASN A 48 -7.52 13.01 -6.87
N TYR A 49 -6.72 13.06 -5.81
CA TYR A 49 -5.77 12.03 -5.43
C TYR A 49 -5.84 11.71 -3.94
N ILE A 50 -5.51 10.48 -3.60
CA ILE A 50 -5.38 9.99 -2.23
C ILE A 50 -3.97 9.43 -2.04
N ALA A 51 -3.34 9.80 -0.93
CA ALA A 51 -2.07 9.23 -0.49
C ALA A 51 -2.35 8.26 0.66
N MET A 52 -1.89 7.03 0.53
CA MET A 52 -1.94 6.01 1.57
C MET A 52 -0.54 5.66 2.00
N THR A 53 -0.29 5.64 3.30
CA THR A 53 0.94 5.10 3.85
C THR A 53 0.59 3.81 4.55
N VAL A 54 1.12 2.70 4.05
CA VAL A 54 0.90 1.34 4.57
C VAL A 54 2.22 0.85 5.14
N THR A 55 2.28 0.61 6.45
CA THR A 55 3.48 0.02 7.07
C THR A 55 3.37 -1.49 7.07
N VAL A 56 4.17 -2.16 6.23
CA VAL A 56 4.22 -3.62 6.13
C VAL A 56 5.43 -4.17 6.87
N ASP A 57 5.29 -5.37 7.44
CA ASP A 57 6.40 -6.09 8.05
C ASP A 57 6.94 -7.09 7.02
N ALA A 58 7.88 -6.63 6.20
CA ALA A 58 8.46 -7.45 5.16
C ALA A 58 9.24 -8.59 5.80
N GLN A 59 8.81 -9.83 5.57
CA GLN A 59 9.55 -11.02 5.98
C GLN A 59 10.60 -11.43 4.96
N ASP A 60 10.40 -11.06 3.69
CA ASP A 60 11.30 -11.38 2.60
C ASP A 60 11.23 -10.31 1.52
N GLN A 61 12.32 -10.17 0.76
CA GLN A 61 12.36 -9.25 -0.38
C GLN A 61 11.35 -9.66 -1.46
N ALA A 62 11.11 -10.96 -1.66
CA ALA A 62 10.18 -11.48 -2.65
C ALA A 62 8.73 -11.07 -2.34
N THR A 63 8.29 -11.14 -1.08
CA THR A 63 6.93 -10.75 -0.67
C THR A 63 6.72 -9.25 -0.78
N LEU A 64 7.75 -8.46 -0.44
CA LEU A 64 7.71 -7.00 -0.60
C LEU A 64 7.64 -6.62 -2.09
N ASP A 65 8.45 -7.25 -2.95
CA ASP A 65 8.44 -7.01 -4.39
C ASP A 65 7.10 -7.42 -5.03
N ALA A 66 6.54 -8.57 -4.63
CA ALA A 66 5.23 -9.02 -5.08
C ALA A 66 4.12 -8.01 -4.74
N LEU A 67 4.10 -7.51 -3.50
CA LEU A 67 3.17 -6.45 -3.09
C LEU A 67 3.38 -5.17 -3.93
N TYR A 68 4.62 -4.73 -4.09
CA TYR A 68 4.95 -3.52 -4.84
C TYR A 68 4.55 -3.62 -6.32
N LEU A 69 4.73 -4.80 -6.92
CA LEU A 69 4.34 -5.12 -8.29
C LEU A 69 2.82 -5.10 -8.45
N GLU A 70 2.07 -5.70 -7.52
CA GLU A 70 0.60 -5.70 -7.54
C GLU A 70 0.04 -4.28 -7.40
N LEU A 71 0.59 -3.49 -6.49
CA LEU A 71 0.26 -2.08 -6.34
C LEU A 71 0.58 -1.30 -7.63
N THR A 72 1.77 -1.46 -8.19
CA THR A 72 2.16 -0.75 -9.42
C THR A 72 1.32 -1.16 -10.63
N LYS A 73 0.79 -2.40 -10.66
CA LYS A 73 -0.12 -2.88 -11.71
C LYS A 73 -1.53 -2.28 -11.62
N HIS A 74 -1.90 -1.67 -10.48
CA HIS A 74 -3.22 -1.09 -10.33
C HIS A 74 -3.37 0.18 -11.17
N PRO A 75 -4.37 0.28 -12.06
CA PRO A 75 -4.49 1.41 -13.01
C PRO A 75 -4.70 2.77 -12.33
N ASP A 76 -5.26 2.75 -11.12
CA ASP A 76 -5.49 3.93 -10.29
C ASP A 76 -4.24 4.39 -9.53
N ILE A 77 -3.21 3.56 -9.41
CA ILE A 77 -1.96 3.93 -8.74
C ILE A 77 -1.13 4.81 -9.68
N LYS A 78 -0.74 5.98 -9.17
CA LYS A 78 0.12 6.93 -9.88
C LYS A 78 1.57 6.80 -9.46
N MET A 79 1.81 6.51 -8.19
CA MET A 79 3.15 6.45 -7.63
C MET A 79 3.16 5.58 -6.38
N VAL A 80 4.20 4.76 -6.23
CA VAL A 80 4.52 4.05 -4.99
C VAL A 80 5.92 4.49 -4.58
N LEU A 81 6.14 4.64 -3.27
CA LEU A 81 7.37 5.15 -2.63
C LEU A 81 7.71 4.31 -1.41
#